data_AF-A0A0D3HUD5-F1
#
_entry.id   AF-A0A0D3HUD5-F1
#
_cell.length_a   1.000
_cell.length_b   1.000
_cell.length_c   1.000
_cell.angle_alpha   90.00
_cell.angle_beta   90.00
_cell.angle_gamma   90.00
#
_symmetry.space_group_name_H-M   'P 1'
#
loop_
_entity.id
_entity.type
_entity.pdbx_description
1 polymer ?
#
loop_
_entity_poly.entity_id
_entity_poly.type
_entity_poly.pdbx_seq_one_letter_code
_entity_poly.pdbx_strand_id
1 'polypeptide(L)'
;MATHTHQSKPVEEPMAAATQDHLPSSPAAAAADQPQAAAYIRLVIEQLLSRDTASDTGRIRLLLRRRPRGVVAASFPAAVTAALDDLEALYSEGSAPMAALACDAARSRRAGHEERLRRAASQRLAVEGPIRDLAAGIDAAGKRLGEEEAVVRRTQRRLLLLSGAVAEEADVGAVVSLVERLARAQGAEAALAVAMEAMKARHRRLLLQREAAEVAELTEISALEDIPQVARGRKEDDQLREADDRLRADLTVLVECFVEPL
;
A
#
# COMPACT_ATOMS: atom_id res chain seq x y z
N MET A 1 13.82 -9.01 109.63
CA MET A 1 13.67 -10.43 110.01
C MET A 1 12.52 -11.00 109.21
N ALA A 2 12.76 -12.08 108.43
CA ALA A 2 11.82 -13.06 107.85
C ALA A 2 10.58 -12.50 107.08
N THR A 3 10.15 -12.97 105.92
CA THR A 3 10.29 -14.26 105.20
C THR A 3 9.75 -14.08 103.77
N HIS A 4 10.22 -14.95 102.87
CA HIS A 4 9.61 -15.48 101.63
C HIS A 4 8.18 -15.05 101.29
N THR A 5 7.79 -14.84 100.02
CA THR A 5 7.54 -15.95 99.08
C THR A 5 7.51 -15.46 97.62
N HIS A 6 8.32 -16.11 96.77
CA HIS A 6 8.19 -16.11 95.32
C HIS A 6 7.00 -17.00 94.92
N GLN A 7 6.04 -16.46 94.17
CA GLN A 7 5.18 -17.26 93.29
C GLN A 7 4.99 -16.52 91.98
N SER A 8 5.65 -17.06 90.96
CA SER A 8 5.58 -16.66 89.55
C SER A 8 4.18 -16.95 89.01
N LYS A 9 3.55 -15.92 88.42
CA LYS A 9 2.37 -16.09 87.56
C LYS A 9 2.82 -16.58 86.18
N PRO A 10 2.20 -17.59 85.58
CA PRO A 10 2.34 -17.85 84.16
C PRO A 10 1.45 -16.85 83.40
N VAL A 11 2.05 -16.11 82.46
CA VAL A 11 1.31 -15.33 81.46
C VAL A 11 1.13 -16.26 80.25
N GLU A 12 -0.13 -16.54 79.95
CA GLU A 12 -0.58 -17.39 78.86
C GLU A 12 -0.13 -16.83 77.50
N GLU A 13 0.58 -17.67 76.74
CA GLU A 13 0.73 -17.52 75.28
C GLU A 13 -0.59 -17.92 74.60
N PRO A 14 -1.16 -17.12 73.69
CA PRO A 14 -2.14 -17.63 72.76
C PRO A 14 -1.44 -18.25 71.54
N MET A 15 -1.44 -19.58 71.49
CA MET A 15 -1.28 -20.37 70.27
C MET A 15 -2.29 -19.90 69.20
N ALA A 16 -1.82 -19.21 68.17
CA ALA A 16 -2.58 -19.03 66.94
C ALA A 16 -2.51 -20.32 66.12
N ALA A 17 -3.56 -21.13 66.21
CA ALA A 17 -3.77 -22.26 65.31
C ALA A 17 -3.96 -21.72 63.88
N ALA A 18 -3.06 -22.11 62.98
CA ALA A 18 -3.20 -21.90 61.55
C ALA A 18 -4.26 -22.86 61.01
N THR A 19 -5.51 -22.40 60.95
CA THR A 19 -6.57 -23.06 60.18
C THR A 19 -6.32 -22.76 58.70
N GLN A 20 -5.86 -23.76 57.96
CA GLN A 20 -5.91 -23.76 56.50
C GLN A 20 -7.38 -23.93 56.08
N ASP A 21 -8.04 -22.84 55.74
CA ASP A 21 -9.33 -22.88 55.04
C ASP A 21 -9.07 -23.28 53.58
N HIS A 22 -9.14 -24.58 53.31
CA HIS A 22 -9.36 -25.10 51.97
C HIS A 22 -10.82 -24.84 51.57
N LEU A 23 -11.06 -23.72 50.90
CA LEU A 23 -12.33 -23.46 50.20
C LEU A 23 -12.51 -24.49 49.07
N PRO A 24 -13.64 -25.23 49.02
CA PRO A 24 -13.98 -26.05 47.87
C PRO A 24 -14.37 -25.15 46.69
N SER A 25 -13.72 -25.33 45.53
CA SER A 25 -14.07 -24.67 44.28
C SER A 25 -15.55 -24.92 43.95
N SER A 26 -16.35 -23.86 43.93
CA SER A 26 -17.77 -23.92 43.60
C SER A 26 -17.97 -24.26 42.11
N PRO A 27 -18.82 -25.24 41.76
CA PRO A 27 -19.12 -25.59 40.37
C PRO A 27 -19.77 -24.45 39.58
N ALA A 28 -20.38 -23.46 40.27
CA ALA A 28 -20.95 -22.28 39.64
C ALA A 28 -19.89 -21.30 39.11
N ALA A 29 -18.70 -21.24 39.73
CA ALA A 29 -17.57 -20.47 39.21
C ALA A 29 -16.97 -21.16 37.97
N ALA A 30 -16.80 -22.49 38.04
CA ALA A 30 -16.30 -23.29 36.92
C ALA A 30 -17.21 -23.23 35.67
N ALA A 31 -18.54 -23.10 35.85
CA ALA A 31 -19.50 -22.94 34.75
C ALA A 31 -19.49 -21.53 34.13
N ALA A 32 -19.16 -20.48 34.90
CA ALA A 32 -19.01 -19.10 34.41
C ALA A 32 -17.66 -18.86 33.71
N ASP A 33 -16.65 -19.67 34.00
CA ASP A 33 -15.30 -19.57 33.42
C ASP A 33 -15.21 -20.20 32.00
N GLN A 34 -16.05 -21.19 31.68
CA GLN A 34 -16.15 -21.81 30.35
C GLN A 34 -16.52 -20.83 29.20
N PRO A 35 -17.53 -19.93 29.33
CA PRO A 35 -17.83 -18.96 28.27
C PRO A 35 -16.72 -17.92 28.07
N GLN A 36 -15.95 -17.58 29.10
CA GLN A 36 -14.82 -16.66 28.98
C GLN A 36 -13.62 -17.30 28.26
N ALA A 37 -13.31 -18.56 28.57
CA ALA A 37 -12.29 -19.34 27.87
C ALA A 37 -12.64 -19.52 26.38
N ALA A 38 -13.90 -19.86 26.07
CA ALA A 38 -14.37 -19.99 24.70
C ALA A 38 -14.35 -18.64 23.94
N ALA A 39 -14.72 -17.54 24.60
CA ALA A 39 -14.65 -16.20 24.01
C ALA A 39 -13.21 -15.78 23.68
N TYR A 40 -12.24 -16.10 24.55
CA TYR A 40 -10.83 -15.85 24.29
C TYR A 40 -10.33 -16.62 23.06
N ILE A 41 -10.66 -17.90 22.95
CA ILE A 41 -10.23 -18.74 21.82
C ILE A 41 -10.87 -18.28 20.51
N ARG A 42 -12.16 -17.93 20.53
CA ARG A 42 -12.81 -17.32 19.36
C ARG A 42 -12.10 -16.05 18.91
N LEU A 43 -11.70 -15.19 19.84
CA LEU A 43 -10.94 -13.99 19.52
C LEU A 43 -9.55 -14.31 18.95
N VAL A 44 -8.86 -15.33 19.48
CA VAL A 44 -7.56 -15.80 18.92
C VAL A 44 -7.75 -16.25 17.47
N ILE A 45 -8.72 -17.13 17.22
CA ILE A 45 -9.02 -17.67 15.89
C ILE A 45 -9.37 -16.53 14.92
N GLU A 46 -10.23 -15.59 15.34
CA GLU A 46 -10.62 -14.43 14.52
C GLU A 46 -9.42 -13.57 14.12
N GLN A 47 -8.49 -13.32 15.05
CA GLN A 47 -7.28 -12.55 14.74
C GLN A 47 -6.29 -13.33 13.85
N LEU A 48 -6.17 -14.65 14.02
CA LEU A 48 -5.31 -15.49 13.19
C LEU A 48 -5.86 -15.68 11.76
N LEU A 49 -7.18 -15.63 11.60
CA LEU A 49 -7.86 -15.73 10.30
C LEU A 49 -8.05 -14.37 9.59
N SER A 50 -7.64 -13.27 10.22
CA SER A 50 -7.75 -11.95 9.61
C SER A 50 -6.88 -11.88 8.34
N ARG A 51 -7.35 -11.15 7.31
CA ARG A 51 -6.59 -11.02 6.04
C ARG A 51 -5.30 -10.21 6.18
N ASP A 52 -5.10 -9.53 7.31
CA ASP A 52 -3.99 -8.61 7.58
C ASP A 52 -3.00 -9.17 8.63
N THR A 53 -2.93 -10.49 8.81
CA THR A 53 -2.09 -11.15 9.82
C THR A 53 -0.63 -10.68 9.85
N ALA A 54 -0.02 -10.36 8.70
CA ALA A 54 1.33 -9.81 8.64
C ALA A 54 1.46 -8.43 9.32
N SER A 55 0.42 -7.59 9.25
CA SER A 55 0.33 -6.29 9.91
C SER A 55 -0.14 -6.41 11.37
N ASP A 56 -0.89 -7.45 11.70
CA ASP A 56 -1.49 -7.69 13.02
C ASP A 56 -0.63 -8.55 13.96
N THR A 57 0.59 -8.94 13.57
CA THR A 57 1.50 -9.75 14.40
C THR A 57 1.71 -9.20 15.81
N GLY A 58 1.80 -7.87 15.97
CA GLY A 58 1.90 -7.21 17.28
C GLY A 58 0.65 -7.38 18.14
N ARG A 59 -0.54 -7.38 17.54
CA ARG A 59 -1.83 -7.58 18.19
C ARG A 59 -2.03 -9.04 18.60
N ILE A 60 -1.69 -9.99 17.72
CA ILE A 60 -1.71 -11.43 18.01
C ILE A 60 -0.77 -11.74 19.19
N ARG A 61 0.47 -11.24 19.13
CA ARG A 61 1.44 -11.38 20.23
C ARG A 61 0.92 -10.83 21.55
N LEU A 62 0.29 -9.65 21.54
CA LEU A 62 -0.29 -9.06 22.74
C LEU A 62 -1.43 -9.91 23.30
N LEU A 63 -2.27 -10.46 22.43
CA LEU A 63 -3.40 -11.30 22.80
C LEU A 63 -2.95 -12.64 23.40
N LEU A 64 -1.89 -13.24 22.86
CA LEU A 64 -1.27 -14.45 23.41
C LEU A 64 -0.62 -14.17 24.78
N ARG A 65 0.15 -13.07 24.92
CA ARG A 65 0.74 -12.65 26.21
C ARG A 65 -0.30 -12.36 27.30
N ARG A 66 -1.51 -11.93 26.90
CA ARG A 66 -2.64 -11.62 27.80
C ARG A 66 -3.59 -12.81 28.01
N ARG A 67 -3.14 -14.02 27.71
CA ARG A 67 -3.89 -15.25 27.96
C ARG A 67 -4.46 -15.27 29.40
N PRO A 68 -5.75 -15.66 29.58
CA PRO A 68 -6.34 -15.83 30.90
C PRO A 68 -5.49 -16.76 31.78
N ARG A 69 -5.34 -16.40 33.06
CA ARG A 69 -4.57 -17.17 34.07
C ARG A 69 -5.48 -17.64 35.20
N GLY A 70 -5.04 -18.62 35.98
CA GLY A 70 -5.79 -19.13 37.13
C GLY A 70 -6.91 -20.11 36.74
N VAL A 71 -8.09 -19.98 37.35
CA VAL A 71 -9.19 -20.95 37.18
C VAL A 71 -9.66 -21.05 35.71
N VAL A 72 -9.67 -19.93 34.98
CA VAL A 72 -9.99 -19.88 33.54
C VAL A 72 -8.92 -20.57 32.69
N ALA A 73 -7.66 -20.62 33.13
CA ALA A 73 -6.63 -21.37 32.41
C ALA A 73 -6.77 -22.88 32.63
N ALA A 74 -7.24 -23.28 33.81
CA ALA A 74 -7.46 -24.68 34.18
C ALA A 74 -8.67 -25.31 33.45
N SER A 75 -9.52 -24.50 32.81
CA SER A 75 -10.64 -24.98 32.00
C SER A 75 -10.28 -25.27 30.54
N PHE A 76 -9.06 -24.93 30.09
CA PHE A 76 -8.60 -25.28 28.74
C PHE A 76 -8.25 -26.77 28.65
N PRO A 77 -8.70 -27.48 27.58
CA PRO A 77 -8.16 -28.79 27.25
C PRO A 77 -6.63 -28.75 27.11
N ALA A 78 -5.96 -29.85 27.45
CA ALA A 78 -4.50 -29.95 27.37
C ALA A 78 -3.97 -29.66 25.95
N ALA A 79 -4.65 -30.17 24.92
CA ALA A 79 -4.31 -29.91 23.52
C ALA A 79 -4.40 -28.42 23.14
N VAL A 80 -5.41 -27.71 23.65
CA VAL A 80 -5.59 -26.27 23.44
C VAL A 80 -4.52 -25.47 24.18
N THR A 81 -4.13 -25.92 25.38
CA THR A 81 -3.02 -25.28 26.10
C THR A 81 -1.72 -25.42 25.34
N ALA A 82 -1.40 -26.61 24.83
CA ALA A 82 -0.23 -26.84 24.01
C ALA A 82 -0.24 -25.98 22.73
N ALA A 83 -1.37 -25.94 22.01
CA ALA A 83 -1.52 -25.10 20.82
C ALA A 83 -1.33 -23.59 21.12
N LEU A 84 -1.86 -23.10 22.25
CA LEU A 84 -1.65 -21.70 22.65
C LEU A 84 -0.19 -21.42 23.04
N ASP A 85 0.49 -22.37 23.67
CA ASP A 85 1.91 -22.24 24.02
C ASP A 85 2.80 -22.27 22.76
N ASP A 86 2.48 -23.13 21.80
CA ASP A 86 3.14 -23.18 20.48
C ASP A 86 2.95 -21.89 19.69
N LEU A 87 1.72 -21.34 19.67
CA LEU A 87 1.44 -20.03 19.07
C LEU A 87 2.19 -18.91 19.77
N GLU A 88 2.26 -18.90 21.11
CA GLU A 88 3.04 -17.91 21.85
C GLU A 88 4.54 -17.99 21.48
N ALA A 89 5.08 -19.20 21.30
CA ALA A 89 6.45 -19.40 20.85
C ALA A 89 6.67 -18.92 19.41
N LEU A 90 5.74 -19.21 18.48
CA LEU A 90 5.80 -18.77 17.09
C LEU A 90 5.82 -17.24 16.98
N TYR A 91 4.92 -16.56 17.70
CA TYR A 91 4.78 -15.09 17.70
C TYR A 91 5.69 -14.39 18.72
N SER A 92 6.61 -15.11 19.35
CA SER A 92 7.54 -14.53 20.32
C SER A 92 8.47 -13.52 19.65
N GLU A 93 8.88 -12.53 20.45
CA GLU A 93 9.74 -11.46 19.98
C GLU A 93 11.14 -12.00 19.68
N GLY A 94 11.61 -11.79 18.44
CA GLY A 94 12.88 -12.33 17.98
C GLY A 94 12.85 -13.82 17.62
N SER A 95 11.67 -14.44 17.52
CA SER A 95 11.55 -15.81 17.02
C SER A 95 12.06 -15.89 15.57
N ALA A 96 12.64 -17.04 15.20
CA ALA A 96 13.11 -17.28 13.85
C ALA A 96 11.99 -17.13 12.80
N PRO A 97 10.77 -17.68 13.01
CA PRO A 97 9.62 -17.43 12.14
C PRO A 97 9.27 -15.94 11.97
N MET A 98 9.28 -15.17 13.06
CA MET A 98 8.96 -13.73 13.01
C MET A 98 10.04 -12.92 12.27
N ALA A 99 11.31 -13.28 12.43
CA ALA A 99 12.40 -12.68 11.68
C ALA A 99 12.29 -13.02 10.17
N ALA A 100 12.02 -14.29 9.84
CA ALA A 100 11.81 -14.72 8.45
C ALA A 100 10.61 -14.01 7.81
N LEU A 101 9.50 -13.84 8.55
CA LEU A 101 8.31 -13.12 8.10
C LEU A 101 8.61 -11.64 7.85
N ALA A 102 9.36 -10.97 8.74
CA ALA A 102 9.76 -9.58 8.56
C ALA A 102 10.66 -9.40 7.31
N CYS A 103 11.59 -10.34 7.09
CA CYS A 103 12.42 -10.38 5.90
C CYS A 103 11.59 -10.59 4.62
N ASP A 104 10.63 -11.51 4.61
CA ASP A 104 9.76 -11.75 3.46
C ASP A 104 8.85 -10.55 3.18
N ALA A 105 8.27 -9.93 4.21
CA ALA A 105 7.48 -8.71 4.08
C ALA A 105 8.32 -7.56 3.49
N ALA A 106 9.57 -7.39 3.93
CA ALA A 106 10.49 -6.41 3.36
C ALA A 106 10.79 -6.69 1.88
N ARG A 107 11.08 -7.96 1.52
CA ARG A 107 11.29 -8.38 0.13
C ARG A 107 10.07 -8.10 -0.74
N SER A 108 8.87 -8.46 -0.26
CA SER A 108 7.60 -8.26 -0.97
C SER A 108 7.29 -6.79 -1.18
N ARG A 109 7.47 -5.94 -0.14
CA ARG A 109 7.34 -4.49 -0.28
C ARG A 109 8.32 -3.96 -1.33
N ARG A 110 9.61 -4.32 -1.21
CA ARG A 110 10.66 -3.90 -2.14
C ARG A 110 10.33 -4.28 -3.58
N ALA A 111 9.94 -5.53 -3.83
CA ALA A 111 9.55 -6.01 -5.15
C ALA A 111 8.36 -5.22 -5.73
N GLY A 112 7.39 -4.85 -4.89
CA GLY A 112 6.27 -3.98 -5.28
C GLY A 112 6.72 -2.59 -5.73
N HIS A 113 7.65 -1.96 -4.99
CA HIS A 113 8.25 -0.68 -5.38
C HIS A 113 9.10 -0.80 -6.65
N GLU A 114 9.91 -1.86 -6.79
CA GLU A 114 10.72 -2.11 -7.99
C GLU A 114 9.84 -2.30 -9.24
N GLU A 115 8.70 -2.97 -9.11
CA GLU A 115 7.71 -3.12 -10.19
C GLU A 115 7.10 -1.76 -10.58
N ARG A 116 6.70 -0.95 -9.61
CA ARG A 116 6.16 0.39 -9.88
C ARG A 116 7.22 1.31 -10.49
N LEU A 117 8.46 1.24 -10.04
CA LEU A 117 9.60 1.94 -10.62
C LEU A 117 9.79 1.57 -12.08
N ARG A 118 9.80 0.27 -12.40
CA ARG A 118 9.91 -0.21 -13.79
C ARG A 118 8.75 0.28 -14.66
N ARG A 119 7.52 0.34 -14.13
CA ARG A 119 6.37 0.91 -14.85
C ARG A 119 6.52 2.41 -15.09
N ALA A 120 6.93 3.18 -14.08
CA ALA A 120 7.15 4.62 -14.21
C ALA A 120 8.22 4.94 -15.26
N ALA A 121 9.37 4.25 -15.20
CA ALA A 121 10.43 4.39 -16.19
C ALA A 121 9.94 4.02 -17.61
N SER A 122 9.17 2.93 -17.75
CA SER A 122 8.60 2.52 -19.03
C SER A 122 7.62 3.56 -19.59
N GLN A 123 6.78 4.15 -18.74
CA GLN A 123 5.86 5.23 -19.13
C GLN A 123 6.62 6.48 -19.59
N ARG A 124 7.68 6.86 -18.86
CA ARG A 124 8.55 7.98 -19.24
C ARG A 124 9.16 7.75 -20.62
N LEU A 125 9.73 6.57 -20.86
CA LEU A 125 10.34 6.21 -22.14
C LEU A 125 9.31 6.14 -23.29
N ALA A 126 8.09 5.69 -23.01
CA ALA A 126 7.04 5.55 -24.02
C ALA A 126 6.60 6.90 -24.62
N VAL A 127 6.74 8.01 -23.89
CA VAL A 127 6.34 9.35 -24.36
C VAL A 127 7.47 10.14 -25.03
N GLU A 128 8.73 9.76 -24.85
CA GLU A 128 9.89 10.48 -25.42
C GLU A 128 9.86 10.55 -26.96
N GLY A 129 9.58 9.42 -27.63
CA GLY A 129 9.46 9.38 -29.09
C GLY A 129 8.32 10.27 -29.60
N PRO A 130 7.08 10.06 -29.12
CA PRO A 130 5.94 10.91 -29.47
C PRO A 130 6.13 12.41 -29.21
N ILE A 131 6.83 12.80 -28.14
CA ILE A 131 7.19 14.20 -27.86
C ILE A 131 8.08 14.75 -28.98
N ARG A 132 9.16 14.03 -29.31
CA ARG A 132 10.10 14.43 -30.37
C ARG A 132 9.41 14.54 -31.72
N ASP A 133 8.57 13.57 -32.06
CA ASP A 133 7.84 13.55 -33.33
C ASP A 133 6.85 14.71 -33.44
N LEU A 134 6.14 15.02 -32.35
CA LEU A 134 5.25 16.18 -32.31
C LEU A 134 6.01 17.49 -32.39
N ALA A 135 7.15 17.62 -31.73
CA ALA A 135 7.98 18.83 -31.82
C ALA A 135 8.43 19.07 -33.27
N ALA A 136 8.97 18.04 -33.93
CA ALA A 136 9.34 18.12 -35.35
C ALA A 136 8.13 18.43 -36.25
N GLY A 137 6.97 17.84 -35.96
CA GLY A 137 5.74 18.10 -36.67
C GLY A 137 5.21 19.53 -36.49
N ILE A 138 5.30 20.09 -35.29
CA ILE A 138 4.95 21.48 -35.00
C ILE A 138 5.87 22.43 -35.77
N ASP A 139 7.17 22.17 -35.78
CA ASP A 139 8.13 22.97 -36.54
C ASP A 139 7.85 22.92 -38.04
N ALA A 140 7.55 21.74 -38.58
CA ALA A 140 7.19 21.56 -39.99
C ALA A 140 5.87 22.28 -40.33
N ALA A 141 4.85 22.18 -39.46
CA ALA A 141 3.59 22.90 -39.63
C ALA A 141 3.79 24.42 -39.56
N GLY A 142 4.66 24.92 -38.67
CA GLY A 142 5.01 26.33 -38.58
C GLY A 142 5.65 26.87 -39.85
N LYS A 143 6.57 26.12 -40.47
CA LYS A 143 7.17 26.48 -41.77
C LYS A 143 6.11 26.59 -42.86
N ARG A 144 5.23 25.59 -42.97
CA ARG A 144 4.12 25.57 -43.94
C ARG A 144 3.14 26.72 -43.70
N LEU A 145 2.88 27.09 -42.45
CA LEU A 145 2.02 28.22 -42.12
C LEU A 145 2.62 29.53 -42.62
N GLY A 146 3.93 29.73 -42.40
CA GLY A 146 4.63 30.90 -42.94
C GLY A 146 4.59 30.97 -44.47
N GLU A 147 4.61 29.83 -45.17
CA GLU A 147 4.44 29.77 -46.63
C GLU A 147 3.05 30.23 -47.07
N GLU A 148 1.98 29.73 -46.43
CA GLU A 148 0.59 30.12 -46.72
C GLU A 148 0.34 31.60 -46.40
N GLU A 149 0.80 32.09 -45.25
CA GLU A 149 0.75 33.52 -44.91
C GLU A 149 1.47 34.38 -45.95
N ALA A 150 2.58 33.89 -46.51
CA ALA A 150 3.30 34.60 -47.58
C ALA A 150 2.50 34.59 -48.90
N VAL A 151 1.74 33.55 -49.19
CA VAL A 151 0.81 33.51 -50.34
C VAL A 151 -0.35 34.47 -50.14
N VAL A 152 -0.95 34.50 -48.94
CA VAL A 152 -2.03 35.43 -48.56
C VAL A 152 -1.54 36.88 -48.73
N ARG A 153 -0.42 37.24 -48.11
CA ARG A 153 0.18 38.59 -48.23
C ARG A 153 0.49 38.97 -49.67
N ARG A 154 1.07 38.05 -50.46
CA ARG A 154 1.35 38.30 -51.89
C ARG A 154 0.07 38.53 -52.70
N THR A 155 -0.98 37.76 -52.42
CA THR A 155 -2.26 37.86 -53.14
C THR A 155 -2.99 39.15 -52.78
N GLN A 156 -3.00 39.54 -51.51
CA GLN A 156 -3.54 40.83 -51.05
C GLN A 156 -2.83 42.03 -51.70
N ARG A 157 -1.49 42.01 -51.77
CA ARG A 157 -0.72 43.06 -52.45
C ARG A 157 -1.10 43.19 -53.93
N ARG A 158 -1.32 42.09 -54.64
CA ARG A 158 -1.75 42.10 -56.05
C ARG A 158 -3.15 42.68 -56.21
N LEU A 159 -4.09 42.33 -55.33
CA LEU A 159 -5.43 42.91 -55.32
C LEU A 159 -5.38 44.43 -55.09
N LEU A 160 -4.54 44.91 -54.16
CA LEU A 160 -4.35 46.35 -53.92
C LEU A 160 -3.80 47.07 -55.16
N LEU A 161 -2.82 46.48 -55.84
CA LEU A 161 -2.26 47.07 -57.07
C LEU A 161 -3.30 47.20 -58.19
N LEU A 162 -4.17 46.20 -58.35
CA LEU A 162 -5.26 46.25 -59.33
C LEU A 162 -6.33 47.29 -58.97
N SER A 163 -6.56 47.54 -57.67
CA SER A 163 -7.49 48.58 -57.22
C SER A 163 -6.95 50.02 -57.39
N GLY A 164 -5.62 50.19 -57.46
CA GLY A 164 -4.95 51.48 -57.63
C GLY A 164 -4.62 51.83 -59.09
N ALA A 165 -4.68 50.87 -60.01
CA ALA A 165 -4.54 51.13 -61.44
C ALA A 165 -5.80 51.87 -61.94
N VAL A 166 -5.61 53.07 -62.49
CA VAL A 166 -6.70 53.91 -63.00
C VAL A 166 -7.43 53.17 -64.14
N ALA A 167 -8.62 52.67 -63.80
CA ALA A 167 -9.82 52.34 -64.57
C ALA A 167 -9.85 52.44 -66.12
N GLU A 168 -8.84 51.94 -66.82
CA GLU A 168 -8.94 51.58 -68.24
C GLU A 168 -8.83 50.05 -68.28
N GLU A 169 -9.99 49.38 -68.19
CA GLU A 169 -10.16 47.91 -68.21
C GLU A 169 -9.43 47.13 -67.11
N ALA A 170 -9.87 47.28 -65.86
CA ALA A 170 -9.59 46.26 -64.86
C ALA A 170 -10.25 44.94 -65.30
N ASP A 171 -9.44 43.95 -65.70
CA ASP A 171 -9.88 42.60 -66.02
C ASP A 171 -10.58 41.98 -64.79
N VAL A 172 -11.92 42.05 -64.79
CA VAL A 172 -12.79 41.52 -63.74
C VAL A 172 -12.49 40.04 -63.50
N GLY A 173 -12.12 39.29 -64.54
CA GLY A 173 -11.69 37.90 -64.43
C GLY A 173 -10.43 37.73 -63.59
N ALA A 174 -9.43 38.61 -63.77
CA ALA A 174 -8.21 38.61 -62.97
C ALA A 174 -8.48 38.91 -61.49
N VAL A 175 -9.37 39.87 -61.19
CA VAL A 175 -9.77 40.19 -59.81
C VAL A 175 -10.49 39.01 -59.15
N VAL A 176 -11.48 38.42 -59.82
CA VAL A 176 -12.20 37.24 -59.31
C VAL A 176 -11.24 36.08 -59.02
N SER A 177 -10.31 35.81 -59.94
CA SER A 177 -9.31 34.73 -59.75
C SER A 177 -8.40 34.95 -58.53
N LEU A 178 -8.04 36.20 -58.24
CA LEU A 178 -7.22 36.54 -57.08
C LEU A 178 -8.00 36.46 -55.77
N VAL A 179 -9.29 36.84 -55.78
CA VAL A 179 -10.18 36.68 -54.62
C VAL A 179 -10.38 35.20 -54.29
N GLU A 180 -10.64 34.36 -55.29
CA GLU A 180 -10.74 32.90 -55.08
C GLU A 180 -9.44 32.29 -54.57
N ARG A 181 -8.29 32.75 -55.10
CA ARG A 181 -6.97 32.32 -54.60
C ARG A 181 -6.75 32.76 -53.16
N LEU A 182 -7.13 34.00 -52.82
CA LEU A 182 -7.02 34.52 -51.46
C LEU A 182 -7.88 33.71 -50.50
N ALA A 183 -9.14 33.45 -50.85
CA ALA A 183 -10.05 32.67 -50.03
C ALA A 183 -9.51 31.25 -49.76
N ARG A 184 -8.96 30.59 -50.79
CA ARG A 184 -8.32 29.26 -50.65
C ARG A 184 -7.10 29.32 -49.73
N ALA A 185 -6.22 30.30 -49.92
CA ALA A 185 -5.01 30.44 -49.10
C ALA A 185 -5.34 30.76 -47.64
N GLN A 186 -6.31 31.65 -47.38
CA GLN A 186 -6.79 31.93 -46.02
C GLN A 186 -7.45 30.72 -45.37
N GLY A 187 -8.20 29.91 -46.13
CA GLY A 187 -8.76 28.66 -45.66
C GLY A 187 -7.68 27.64 -45.28
N ALA A 188 -6.63 27.51 -46.10
CA ALA A 188 -5.50 26.64 -45.83
C ALA A 188 -4.68 27.10 -44.61
N GLU A 189 -4.42 28.40 -44.50
CA GLU A 189 -3.76 29.04 -43.35
C GLU A 189 -4.53 28.75 -42.07
N ALA A 190 -5.84 29.00 -42.05
CA ALA A 190 -6.69 28.77 -40.88
C ALA A 190 -6.73 27.28 -40.49
N ALA A 191 -6.87 26.37 -41.45
CA ALA A 191 -6.87 24.93 -41.19
C ALA A 191 -5.53 24.46 -40.59
N LEU A 192 -4.42 24.97 -41.11
CA LEU A 192 -3.08 24.63 -40.63
C LEU A 192 -2.81 25.21 -39.24
N ALA A 193 -3.27 26.44 -38.96
CA ALA A 193 -3.19 27.04 -37.64
C ALA A 193 -3.94 26.20 -36.59
N VAL A 194 -5.17 25.75 -36.92
CA VAL A 194 -5.96 24.86 -36.04
C VAL A 194 -5.24 23.52 -35.82
N ALA A 195 -4.72 22.91 -36.87
CA ALA A 195 -3.97 21.66 -36.76
C ALA A 195 -2.71 21.81 -35.89
N MET A 196 -1.96 22.91 -36.07
CA MET A 196 -0.78 23.21 -35.28
C MET A 196 -1.12 23.42 -33.80
N GLU A 197 -2.20 24.13 -33.48
CA GLU A 197 -2.64 24.30 -32.08
C GLU A 197 -3.07 22.96 -31.44
N ALA A 198 -3.74 22.09 -32.20
CA ALA A 198 -4.06 20.74 -31.73
C ALA A 198 -2.78 19.92 -31.43
N MET A 199 -1.76 20.02 -32.30
CA MET A 199 -0.46 19.38 -32.08
C MET A 199 0.24 19.94 -30.84
N LYS A 200 0.27 21.26 -30.65
CA LYS A 200 0.83 21.91 -29.45
C LYS A 200 0.10 21.47 -28.18
N ALA A 201 -1.23 21.39 -28.21
CA ALA A 201 -2.02 20.91 -27.08
C ALA A 201 -1.67 19.46 -26.73
N ARG A 202 -1.53 18.58 -27.73
CA ARG A 202 -1.10 17.19 -27.53
C ARG A 202 0.33 17.12 -26.99
N HIS A 203 1.25 17.92 -27.52
CA HIS A 203 2.64 17.99 -27.06
C HIS A 203 2.71 18.40 -25.58
N ARG A 204 1.97 19.43 -25.16
CA ARG A 204 1.87 19.83 -23.74
C ARG A 204 1.36 18.70 -22.85
N ARG A 205 0.33 17.96 -23.29
CA ARG A 205 -0.19 16.81 -22.53
C ARG A 205 0.87 15.71 -22.36
N LEU A 206 1.65 15.41 -23.39
CA LEU A 206 2.73 14.43 -23.28
C LEU A 206 3.86 14.90 -22.35
N LEU A 207 4.20 16.19 -22.36
CA LEU A 207 5.18 16.74 -21.41
C LEU A 207 4.70 16.56 -19.95
N LEU A 208 3.43 16.86 -19.67
CA LEU A 208 2.86 16.62 -18.33
C LEU A 208 2.86 15.14 -17.95
N GLN A 209 2.62 14.23 -18.91
CA GLN A 209 2.73 12.78 -18.67
C GLN A 209 4.16 12.36 -18.36
N ARG A 210 5.14 12.92 -19.08
CA ARG A 210 6.57 12.68 -18.84
C ARG A 210 6.97 13.14 -17.43
N GLU A 211 6.57 14.35 -17.05
CA GLU A 211 6.83 14.91 -15.71
C GLU A 211 6.18 14.06 -14.62
N ALA A 212 4.92 13.65 -14.80
CA ALA A 212 4.24 12.77 -13.84
C ALA A 212 4.95 11.41 -13.69
N ALA A 213 5.42 10.83 -14.80
CA ALA A 213 6.19 9.58 -14.78
C ALA A 213 7.56 9.76 -14.10
N GLU A 214 8.24 10.89 -14.30
CA GLU A 214 9.50 11.23 -13.64
C GLU A 214 9.33 11.41 -12.13
N VAL A 215 8.27 12.11 -11.70
CA VAL A 215 7.93 12.23 -10.27
C VAL A 215 7.62 10.85 -9.66
N ALA A 216 6.87 10.00 -10.36
CA ALA A 216 6.60 8.64 -9.91
C ALA A 216 7.90 7.81 -9.81
N GLU A 217 8.80 7.91 -10.79
CA GLU A 217 10.11 7.24 -10.79
C GLU A 217 10.94 7.65 -9.55
N LEU A 218 11.07 8.95 -9.30
CA LEU A 218 11.79 9.49 -8.14
C LEU A 218 11.15 9.09 -6.80
N THR A 219 9.81 9.06 -6.74
CA THR A 219 9.08 8.64 -5.54
C THR A 219 9.37 7.18 -5.19
N GLU A 220 9.37 6.29 -6.18
CA GLU A 220 9.66 4.88 -5.96
C GLU A 220 11.15 4.64 -5.67
N ILE A 221 12.07 5.41 -6.25
CA ILE A 221 13.50 5.38 -5.90
C ILE A 221 13.69 5.73 -4.42
N SER A 222 13.12 6.85 -3.96
CA SER A 222 13.22 7.26 -2.56
C SER A 222 12.61 6.22 -1.61
N ALA A 223 11.46 5.65 -1.96
CA ALA A 223 10.86 4.58 -1.14
C ALA A 223 11.71 3.31 -1.08
N LEU A 224 12.51 3.00 -2.12
CA LEU A 224 13.43 1.87 -2.13
C LEU A 224 14.69 2.08 -1.28
N GLU A 225 15.07 3.33 -1.02
CA GLU A 225 16.18 3.68 -0.12
C GLU A 225 15.84 3.34 1.34
N ASP A 226 14.57 3.51 1.72
CA ASP A 226 14.08 3.22 3.07
C ASP A 226 13.88 1.72 3.34
N ILE A 227 13.79 0.89 2.29
CA ILE A 227 13.54 -0.55 2.43
C ILE A 227 14.86 -1.32 2.36
N PRO A 228 15.25 -2.04 3.44
CA PRO A 228 16.49 -2.81 3.43
C PRO A 228 16.50 -3.85 2.31
N GLN A 229 17.66 -3.99 1.66
CA GLN A 229 17.88 -5.06 0.70
C GLN A 229 18.17 -6.36 1.45
N VAL A 230 17.20 -7.28 1.42
CA VAL A 230 17.29 -8.57 2.11
C VAL A 230 17.45 -9.67 1.06
N ALA A 231 18.58 -10.38 1.12
CA ALA A 231 18.81 -11.54 0.26
C ALA A 231 17.82 -12.66 0.61
N ARG A 232 17.41 -13.44 -0.39
CA ARG A 232 16.61 -14.63 -0.16
C ARG A 232 17.53 -15.77 0.29
N GLY A 233 17.27 -16.32 1.47
CA GLY A 233 17.95 -17.51 1.95
C GLY A 233 16.98 -18.69 2.05
N ARG A 234 17.53 -19.91 1.92
CA ARG A 234 16.74 -21.15 1.99
C ARG A 234 16.19 -21.40 3.41
N LYS A 235 16.94 -20.99 4.43
CA LYS A 235 16.57 -21.22 5.83
C LYS A 235 15.34 -20.42 6.24
N GLU A 236 15.22 -19.19 5.76
CA GLU A 236 14.07 -18.33 6.02
C GLU A 236 12.81 -18.90 5.35
N ASP A 237 12.93 -19.40 4.12
CA ASP A 237 11.82 -20.05 3.41
C ASP A 237 11.37 -21.35 4.12
N ASP A 238 12.33 -22.16 4.60
CA ASP A 238 12.04 -23.36 5.40
C ASP A 238 11.34 -23.00 6.73
N GLN A 239 11.83 -21.96 7.42
CA GLN A 239 11.22 -21.46 8.68
C GLN A 239 9.80 -20.95 8.49
N LEU A 240 9.52 -20.25 7.39
CA LEU A 240 8.17 -19.78 7.06
C LEU A 240 7.23 -20.93 6.79
N ARG A 241 7.70 -21.94 6.04
CA ARG A 241 6.90 -23.13 5.74
C ARG A 241 6.60 -23.93 7.01
N GLU A 242 7.60 -24.19 7.84
CA GLU A 242 7.43 -24.90 9.11
C GLU A 242 6.47 -24.14 10.04
N ALA A 243 6.59 -22.82 10.10
CA ALA A 243 5.70 -21.99 10.91
C ALA A 243 4.25 -21.99 10.39
N ASP A 244 4.03 -21.99 9.07
CA ASP A 244 2.69 -22.11 8.46
C ASP A 244 2.06 -23.47 8.76
N ASP A 245 2.84 -24.56 8.63
CA ASP A 245 2.38 -25.91 8.93
C ASP A 245 1.99 -26.06 10.41
N ARG A 246 2.81 -25.53 11.33
CA ARG A 246 2.52 -25.49 12.78
C ARG A 246 1.30 -24.64 13.10
N LEU A 247 1.22 -23.42 12.56
CA LEU A 247 0.08 -22.53 12.73
C LEU A 247 -1.21 -23.20 12.27
N ARG A 248 -1.20 -23.91 11.14
CA ARG A 248 -2.38 -24.63 10.64
C ARG A 248 -2.79 -25.77 11.56
N ALA A 249 -1.83 -26.53 12.09
CA ALA A 249 -2.10 -27.58 13.06
C ALA A 249 -2.71 -27.02 14.36
N ASP A 250 -2.12 -25.98 14.93
CA ASP A 250 -2.61 -25.34 16.16
C ASP A 250 -3.99 -24.71 15.96
N LEU A 251 -4.21 -24.05 14.83
CA LEU A 251 -5.50 -23.48 14.48
C LEU A 251 -6.58 -24.57 14.35
N THR A 252 -6.25 -25.74 13.81
CA THR A 252 -7.17 -26.88 13.72
C THR A 252 -7.58 -27.34 15.11
N VAL A 253 -6.62 -27.50 16.04
CA VAL A 253 -6.89 -27.86 17.44
C VAL A 253 -7.79 -26.83 18.13
N LEU A 254 -7.53 -25.53 17.93
CA LEU A 254 -8.34 -24.46 18.50
C LEU A 254 -9.77 -24.45 17.97
N VAL A 255 -9.95 -24.71 16.67
CA VAL A 255 -11.28 -24.79 16.03
C VAL A 255 -12.02 -26.04 16.49
N GLU A 256 -11.42 -27.21 16.43
CA GLU A 256 -12.07 -28.48 16.81
C GLU A 256 -12.50 -28.52 18.27
N CYS A 257 -11.71 -27.93 19.18
CA CYS A 257 -12.03 -27.95 20.61
C CYS A 257 -13.09 -26.94 21.05
N PHE A 258 -13.40 -25.92 20.23
CA PHE A 258 -14.27 -24.79 20.64
C PHE A 258 -15.30 -24.32 19.62
N VAL A 259 -15.31 -24.87 18.40
CA VAL A 259 -16.26 -24.51 17.34
C VAL A 259 -17.36 -25.56 17.12
N GLU A 260 -17.22 -26.85 17.48
CA GLU A 260 -18.33 -27.84 17.42
C GLU A 260 -18.22 -28.95 18.50
N PRO A 261 -19.34 -29.51 19.02
CA PRO A 261 -20.32 -30.25 18.23
C PRO A 261 -21.66 -29.50 18.05
N LEU A 262 -22.12 -29.44 16.80
CA LEU A 262 -23.56 -29.34 16.49
C LEU A 262 -24.23 -30.70 16.65
#